data_AF-A0A2D5YQJ1-F1
#
_entry.id   AF-A0A2D5YQJ1-F1
#
_cell.length_a   1.000
_cell.length_b   1.000
_cell.length_c   1.000
_cell.angle_alpha   90.00
_cell.angle_beta   90.00
_cell.angle_gamma   90.00
#
_symmetry.space_group_name_H-M   'P 1'
#
loop_
_entity.id
_entity.type
_entity.pdbx_description
1 polymer ?
#
loop_
_entity_poly.entity_id
_entity_poly.type
_entity_poly.pdbx_seq_one_letter_code
_entity_poly.pdbx_strand_id
1 'polypeptide(L)'
;MAASRSRSRAKNQNDFKKKIRAIFLSAQGLPIFLSLIIITVLFVLFRMKTVEMNYKIASIKKDIEKVKIEGKELKAKKAKHLSVKNLRKLARTYNLRQPRKNQIIVIP
;
A
#
# COMPACT_ATOMS: atom_id res chain seq x y z
N MET A 1 14.81 4.22 -74.96
CA MET A 1 14.20 2.95 -74.53
C MET A 1 13.75 3.12 -73.09
N ALA A 2 12.47 3.44 -72.91
CA ALA A 2 11.92 3.89 -71.63
C ALA A 2 11.32 2.73 -70.82
N ALA A 3 11.72 2.70 -69.55
CA ALA A 3 10.96 2.32 -68.36
C ALA A 3 9.85 1.25 -68.46
N SER A 4 10.02 0.13 -67.74
CA SER A 4 9.19 -0.17 -66.55
C SER A 4 9.42 -1.60 -66.04
N ARG A 5 10.23 -1.76 -64.99
CA ARG A 5 10.27 -2.98 -64.16
C ARG A 5 10.41 -2.56 -62.69
N SER A 6 9.36 -2.00 -62.10
CA SER A 6 9.33 -1.75 -60.64
C SER A 6 7.94 -1.88 -59.98
N ARG A 7 6.96 -2.54 -60.60
CA ARG A 7 5.59 -2.67 -60.06
C ARG A 7 5.21 -4.02 -59.43
N SER A 8 6.17 -4.89 -59.07
CA SER A 8 5.82 -6.20 -58.49
C SER A 8 6.02 -6.35 -56.97
N ARG A 9 6.70 -5.42 -56.28
CA ARG A 9 6.96 -5.52 -54.82
C ARG A 9 5.83 -5.01 -53.91
N ALA A 10 4.85 -4.26 -54.44
CA ALA A 10 3.78 -3.66 -53.65
C ALA A 10 2.55 -4.59 -53.40
N LYS A 11 2.45 -5.72 -54.10
CA LYS A 11 1.26 -6.60 -54.01
C LYS A 11 1.25 -7.48 -52.75
N ASN A 12 2.43 -7.88 -52.28
CA ASN A 12 2.56 -8.91 -51.22
C ASN A 12 2.29 -8.36 -49.80
N GLN A 13 2.58 -7.08 -49.55
CA GLN A 13 2.36 -6.45 -48.24
C GLN A 13 0.87 -6.26 -47.91
N ASN A 14 0.06 -6.07 -48.95
CA ASN A 14 -1.40 -5.93 -48.83
C ASN A 14 -2.09 -7.26 -48.56
N ASP A 15 -1.57 -8.38 -49.06
CA ASP A 15 -2.13 -9.71 -48.81
C ASP A 15 -1.87 -10.20 -47.38
N PHE A 16 -0.70 -9.91 -46.80
CA PHE A 16 -0.43 -10.24 -45.41
C PHE A 16 -1.32 -9.45 -44.45
N LYS A 17 -1.49 -8.13 -44.69
CA LYS A 17 -2.43 -7.28 -43.93
C LYS A 17 -3.88 -7.74 -44.06
N LYS A 18 -4.29 -8.19 -45.25
CA LYS A 18 -5.64 -8.74 -45.49
C LYS A 18 -5.86 -10.07 -44.79
N LYS A 19 -4.87 -10.97 -44.79
CA LYS A 19 -4.93 -12.26 -44.07
C LYS A 19 -4.97 -12.08 -42.57
N ILE A 20 -4.17 -11.17 -42.00
CA ILE A 20 -4.23 -10.83 -40.58
C ILE A 20 -5.60 -10.25 -40.24
N ARG A 21 -6.13 -9.30 -41.02
CA ARG A 21 -7.48 -8.78 -40.81
C ARG A 21 -8.56 -9.86 -40.89
N ALA A 22 -8.45 -10.80 -41.83
CA ALA A 22 -9.40 -11.90 -41.99
C ALA A 22 -9.35 -12.90 -40.81
N ILE A 23 -8.17 -13.15 -40.25
CA ILE A 23 -8.01 -14.01 -39.05
C ILE A 23 -8.51 -13.28 -37.80
N PHE A 24 -8.24 -11.99 -37.67
CA PHE A 24 -8.74 -11.14 -36.58
C PHE A 24 -10.26 -10.93 -36.62
N LEU A 25 -10.86 -10.83 -37.82
CA LEU A 25 -12.32 -10.74 -38.03
C LEU A 25 -12.99 -12.10 -38.16
N SER A 26 -12.25 -13.21 -38.02
CA SER A 26 -12.86 -14.54 -37.97
C SER A 26 -13.59 -14.74 -36.64
N ALA A 27 -14.73 -15.42 -36.67
CA ALA A 27 -15.56 -15.67 -35.49
C ALA A 27 -14.81 -16.39 -34.35
N GLN A 28 -13.71 -17.08 -34.67
CA GLN A 28 -12.90 -17.84 -33.71
C GLN A 28 -11.63 -17.10 -33.25
N GLY A 29 -11.06 -16.21 -34.08
CA GLY A 29 -9.86 -15.42 -33.74
C GLY A 29 -10.15 -14.16 -32.92
N LEU A 30 -11.31 -13.52 -33.15
CA LEU A 30 -11.77 -12.34 -32.42
C LEU A 30 -11.85 -12.55 -30.88
N PRO A 31 -12.48 -13.62 -30.34
CA PRO A 31 -12.56 -13.81 -28.89
C PRO A 31 -11.19 -14.07 -28.24
N ILE A 32 -10.25 -14.70 -28.95
CA ILE A 32 -8.89 -14.95 -28.45
C ILE A 32 -8.12 -13.62 -28.35
N PHE A 33 -8.21 -12.77 -29.38
CA PHE A 33 -7.56 -11.47 -29.34
C PHE A 33 -8.17 -10.55 -28.27
N LEU A 34 -9.50 -10.57 -28.13
CA LEU A 34 -10.20 -9.81 -27.10
C LEU A 34 -9.78 -10.24 -25.68
N SER A 35 -9.66 -11.55 -25.43
CA SER A 35 -9.21 -12.05 -24.12
C SER A 35 -7.77 -11.65 -23.80
N LEU A 36 -6.86 -11.65 -24.78
CA LEU A 36 -5.50 -11.13 -24.60
C LEU A 36 -5.47 -9.64 -24.23
N ILE A 37 -6.31 -8.82 -24.84
CA ILE A 37 -6.46 -7.41 -24.47
C ILE A 37 -6.97 -7.29 -23.03
N ILE A 38 -8.01 -8.06 -22.67
CA ILE A 38 -8.58 -8.04 -21.32
C ILE A 38 -7.52 -8.41 -20.27
N ILE A 39 -6.72 -9.45 -20.51
CA ILE A 39 -5.63 -9.86 -19.62
C ILE A 39 -4.59 -8.74 -19.46
N THR A 40 -4.24 -8.08 -20.57
CA THR A 40 -3.26 -6.98 -20.56
C THR A 40 -3.78 -5.79 -19.74
N VAL A 41 -5.06 -5.42 -19.92
CA VAL A 41 -5.70 -4.35 -19.14
C VAL A 41 -5.79 -4.74 -17.66
N LEU A 42 -6.18 -5.98 -17.35
CA LEU A 42 -6.20 -6.49 -15.98
C LEU A 42 -4.82 -6.37 -15.32
N PHE A 43 -3.76 -6.77 -16.02
CA PHE A 43 -2.40 -6.69 -15.48
C PHE A 43 -2.02 -5.26 -15.09
N VAL A 44 -2.32 -4.27 -15.93
CA VAL A 44 -2.07 -2.86 -15.63
C VAL A 44 -2.90 -2.40 -14.43
N LEU A 45 -4.19 -2.76 -14.38
CA LEU A 45 -5.06 -2.44 -13.26
C LEU A 45 -4.57 -3.04 -11.94
N PHE A 46 -4.13 -4.30 -11.95
CA PHE A 46 -3.52 -4.95 -10.79
C PHE A 46 -2.29 -4.20 -10.32
N ARG A 47 -1.39 -3.81 -11.23
CA ARG A 47 -0.17 -3.05 -10.88
C ARG A 47 -0.52 -1.70 -10.24
N MET A 48 -1.48 -0.97 -10.79
CA MET A 48 -1.92 0.30 -10.21
C MET A 48 -2.58 0.12 -8.85
N LYS A 49 -3.41 -0.92 -8.67
CA LYS A 49 -4.03 -1.24 -7.37
C LYS A 49 -3.01 -1.64 -6.31
N THR A 50 -1.97 -2.39 -6.68
CA THR A 50 -0.87 -2.71 -5.77
C THR A 50 -0.15 -1.45 -5.29
N VAL A 51 0.11 -0.50 -6.19
CA VAL A 51 0.77 0.77 -5.84
C VAL A 51 -0.11 1.59 -4.89
N GLU A 52 -1.40 1.74 -5.18
CA GLU A 52 -2.35 2.43 -4.31
C GLU A 52 -2.41 1.80 -2.90
N MET A 53 -2.47 0.47 -2.84
CA MET A 53 -2.48 -0.28 -1.59
C MET A 53 -1.20 -0.06 -0.79
N ASN A 54 -0.03 -0.09 -1.44
CA ASN A 54 1.25 0.14 -0.77
C ASN A 54 1.33 1.55 -0.16
N TYR A 55 0.79 2.57 -0.84
CA TYR A 55 0.71 3.92 -0.26
C TYR A 55 -0.17 3.97 0.99
N LYS A 56 -1.33 3.31 0.98
CA LYS A 56 -2.21 3.21 2.16
C LYS A 56 -1.55 2.46 3.32
N ILE A 57 -0.84 1.37 3.01
CA ILE A 57 -0.08 0.63 4.03
C ILE A 57 1.02 1.52 4.63
N ALA A 58 1.72 2.29 3.79
CA ALA A 58 2.76 3.19 4.25
C ALA A 58 2.22 4.31 5.16
N SER A 59 1.05 4.88 4.86
CA SER A 59 0.42 5.88 5.76
C SER A 59 0.02 5.26 7.09
N ILE A 60 -0.63 4.09 7.08
CA ILE A 60 -1.03 3.38 8.29
C ILE A 60 0.19 3.04 9.15
N LYS A 61 1.30 2.58 8.54
CA LYS A 61 2.54 2.29 9.25
C LYS A 61 3.10 3.52 9.97
N LYS A 62 3.07 4.70 9.33
CA LYS A 62 3.49 5.96 9.96
C LYS A 62 2.64 6.30 11.17
N ASP A 63 1.33 6.11 11.08
CA ASP A 63 0.43 6.40 12.20
C ASP A 63 0.61 5.41 13.36
N ILE A 64 0.84 4.13 13.08
CA ILE A 64 1.20 3.13 14.10
C ILE A 64 2.51 3.53 14.80
N GLU A 65 3.50 4.01 14.05
CA GLU A 65 4.77 4.43 14.62
C GLU A 65 4.63 5.66 15.52
N LYS A 66 3.84 6.66 15.12
CA LYS A 66 3.50 7.82 15.97
C LYS A 66 2.85 7.37 17.27
N VAL A 67 1.81 6.54 17.20
CA VAL A 67 1.10 6.03 18.39
C VAL A 67 2.05 5.22 19.28
N LYS A 68 2.99 4.46 18.70
CA LYS A 68 4.00 3.72 19.46
C LYS A 68 4.96 4.66 20.20
N ILE A 69 5.39 5.76 19.58
CA ILE A 69 6.26 6.76 20.19
C ILE A 69 5.49 7.50 21.29
N GLU A 70 4.27 7.99 21.01
CA GLU A 70 3.40 8.62 21.99
C GLU A 70 3.13 7.70 23.18
N GLY A 71 2.89 6.41 22.93
CA GLY A 71 2.73 5.41 23.99
C GLY A 71 3.96 5.25 24.88
N LYS A 72 5.17 5.32 24.31
CA LYS A 72 6.42 5.33 25.08
C LYS A 72 6.55 6.60 25.92
N GLU A 73 6.25 7.76 25.33
CA GLU A 73 6.29 9.03 26.05
C GLU A 73 5.28 9.08 27.20
N LEU A 74 4.04 8.62 26.97
CA LEU A 74 3.01 8.57 27.99
C LEU A 74 3.39 7.64 29.14
N LYS A 75 4.00 6.47 28.84
CA LYS A 75 4.55 5.59 29.87
C LYS A 75 5.66 6.27 30.67
N ALA A 76 6.56 6.99 30.01
CA ALA A 76 7.61 7.74 30.69
C ALA A 76 7.05 8.89 31.55
N LYS A 77 6.06 9.64 31.05
CA LYS A 77 5.34 10.68 31.80
C LYS A 77 4.63 10.08 33.02
N LYS A 78 3.92 8.96 32.86
CA LYS A 78 3.27 8.24 33.96
C LYS A 78 4.29 7.84 35.04
N ALA A 79 5.42 7.22 34.65
CA ALA A 79 6.48 6.85 35.57
C ALA A 79 7.09 8.07 36.29
N LYS A 80 7.28 9.19 35.57
CA LYS A 80 7.74 10.46 36.16
C LYS A 80 6.74 10.99 37.19
N HIS A 81 5.43 10.99 36.91
CA HIS A 81 4.41 11.42 37.87
C HIS A 81 4.31 10.51 39.09
N LEU A 82 4.45 9.19 38.89
CA LEU A 82 4.46 8.18 39.95
C LEU A 82 5.82 8.05 40.66
N SER A 83 6.82 8.87 40.30
CA SER A 83 8.11 8.84 40.98
C SER A 83 7.98 9.26 42.44
N VAL A 84 8.79 8.66 43.31
CA VAL A 84 8.78 8.93 44.76
C VAL A 84 8.90 10.43 45.07
N LYS A 85 9.71 11.17 44.29
CA LYS A 85 9.88 12.61 44.44
C LYS A 85 8.56 13.37 44.21
N ASN A 86 7.84 13.05 43.14
CA ASN A 86 6.57 13.70 42.82
C ASN A 86 5.44 13.26 43.75
N LEU A 87 5.40 11.98 44.13
CA LEU A 87 4.44 11.47 45.12
C LEU A 87 4.63 12.14 46.49
N ARG A 88 5.88 12.33 46.95
CA ARG A 88 6.18 13.07 48.18
C ARG A 88 5.79 14.54 48.09
N LYS A 89 6.02 15.18 46.93
CA LYS A 89 5.59 16.56 46.69
C LYS A 89 4.06 16.67 46.78
N LEU A 90 3.34 15.76 46.13
CA LEU A 90 1.88 15.70 46.17
C LEU A 90 1.36 15.47 47.58
N ALA A 91 1.95 14.52 48.33
CA ALA A 91 1.58 14.23 49.70
C ALA A 91 1.73 15.46 50.61
N ARG A 92 2.78 16.28 50.41
CA ARG A 92 2.95 17.54 51.14
C ARG A 92 1.88 18.56 50.78
N THR A 93 1.52 18.70 49.50
CA THR A 93 0.49 19.65 49.06
C THR A 93 -0.89 19.33 49.65
N TYR A 94 -1.22 18.05 49.80
CA TYR A 94 -2.52 17.59 50.32
C TYR A 94 -2.46 17.13 51.79
N ASN A 95 -1.39 17.44 52.53
CA ASN A 95 -1.19 17.05 53.93
C ASN A 95 -1.42 15.55 54.23
N LEU A 96 -1.04 14.68 53.29
CA LEU A 96 -1.17 13.23 53.43
C LEU A 96 -0.03 12.68 54.30
N ARG A 97 -0.38 11.90 55.33
CA ARG A 97 0.59 11.18 56.16
C ARG A 97 1.06 9.90 55.47
N GLN A 98 2.29 9.48 55.77
CA GLN A 98 2.83 8.23 55.27
C GLN A 98 2.00 7.05 55.85
N PRO A 99 1.57 6.09 55.01
CA PRO A 99 0.73 4.98 55.45
C PRO A 99 1.48 4.06 56.41
N ARG A 100 0.75 3.47 57.36
CA ARG A 100 1.27 2.45 58.29
C ARG A 100 1.35 1.09 57.60
N LYS A 101 2.15 0.15 58.13
CA LYS A 101 2.36 -1.19 57.53
C LYS A 101 1.04 -1.93 57.22
N ASN A 102 0.02 -1.78 58.07
CA ASN A 102 -1.29 -2.40 57.89
C ASN A 102 -2.16 -1.78 56.78
N GLN A 103 -1.75 -0.65 56.21
CA GLN A 103 -2.47 0.05 55.14
C GLN A 103 -1.83 -0.16 53.76
N ILE A 104 -0.74 -0.93 53.67
CA ILE A 104 -0.03 -1.22 52.42
C ILE A 104 -0.61 -2.49 51.81
N ILE A 105 -1.20 -2.37 50.62
CA ILE A 105 -1.70 -3.52 49.83
C ILE A 105 -0.69 -3.78 48.70
N VAL A 106 -0.10 -4.97 48.68
CA VAL A 106 0.78 -5.43 47.61
C VAL A 106 -0.05 -6.30 46.67
N ILE A 107 -0.19 -5.86 45.42
CA ILE A 107 -0.89 -6.64 44.38
C ILE A 107 0.20 -7.35 43.56
N PRO A 108 0.19 -8.71 43.50
CA PRO A 108 1.14 -9.49 42.72
C PRO A 108 0.93 -9.32 41.20
#